data_AF-A0A9Q1GN93-F1
#
_entry.id   AF-A0A9Q1GN93-F1
#
_cell.length_a   1.000
_cell.length_b   1.000
_cell.length_c   1.000
_cell.angle_alpha   90.00
_cell.angle_beta   90.00
_cell.angle_gamma   90.00
#
_symmetry.space_group_name_H-M   'P 1'
#
loop_
_entity.id
_entity.type
_entity.pdbx_description
1 polymer ?
#
loop_
_entity_poly.entity_id
_entity_poly.type
_entity_poly.pdbx_seq_one_letter_code
_entity_poly.pdbx_strand_id
1 'polypeptide(L)'
;MFSDTATQLQPVFAQWIQNTHVLASSATAPGATTSTSLTWGSGDLVVVGGKTALLPIPLGTADFLVHHIHAFTIHVRVLILLNDVLFARSSRLIPDKANLGFRFPCDGPRNGQTCQVFVWDHVFLELFWMYNAISIVIFHFSWKMQSDVWGSISDQGVVTHIMGGNFVQSSITINSLGVTHYFHGRIAATWAFFLARIITVEYGIKI
;
A
#
# COMPACT_ATOMS: atom_id res chain seq x y z
N MET A 1 6.96 -3.30 21.99
CA MET A 1 6.49 -3.54 20.60
C MET A 1 5.29 -2.64 20.37
N PHE A 2 5.19 -1.99 19.21
CA PHE A 2 3.98 -1.24 18.87
C PHE A 2 2.89 -2.22 18.41
N SER A 3 1.81 -2.33 19.18
CA SER A 3 0.70 -3.26 18.92
C SER A 3 -0.53 -2.86 19.72
N ASP A 4 -1.69 -3.42 19.39
CA ASP A 4 -2.94 -3.16 20.12
C ASP A 4 -2.94 -3.71 21.56
N THR A 5 -2.04 -4.65 21.88
CA THR A 5 -1.91 -5.26 23.21
C THR A 5 -0.77 -4.70 24.06
N ALA A 6 0.04 -3.80 23.51
CA ALA A 6 1.18 -3.19 24.19
C ALA A 6 1.15 -1.66 24.04
N THR A 7 2.16 -1.07 23.41
CA THR A 7 2.16 0.37 23.11
C THR A 7 1.34 0.62 21.86
N GLN A 8 0.14 1.16 22.04
CA GLN A 8 -0.80 1.39 20.96
C GLN A 8 -0.46 2.65 20.17
N LEU A 9 -0.62 2.59 18.84
CA LEU A 9 -0.59 3.76 17.95
C LEU A 9 -1.91 3.78 17.18
N GLN A 10 -2.97 4.28 17.82
CA GLN A 10 -4.31 4.23 17.25
C GLN A 10 -4.52 5.26 16.14
N PRO A 11 -5.17 4.90 15.02
CA PRO A 11 -5.54 5.83 13.97
C PRO A 11 -6.82 6.62 14.34
N VAL A 12 -6.74 7.44 15.39
CA VAL A 12 -7.88 8.16 16.00
C VAL A 12 -8.64 9.01 14.98
N PHE A 13 -7.94 9.67 14.05
CA PHE A 13 -8.58 10.47 13.02
C PHE A 13 -9.39 9.62 12.03
N ALA A 14 -8.89 8.44 11.66
CA ALA A 14 -9.62 7.55 10.78
C ALA A 14 -10.86 7.00 11.49
N GLN A 15 -10.72 6.56 12.75
CA GLN A 15 -11.85 6.09 13.57
C GLN A 15 -12.92 7.18 13.77
N TRP A 16 -12.51 8.43 13.97
CA TRP A 16 -13.43 9.57 14.04
C TRP A 16 -14.19 9.78 12.73
N ILE A 17 -13.52 9.65 11.57
CA ILE A 17 -14.19 9.68 10.27
C ILE A 17 -15.17 8.51 10.14
N GLN A 18 -14.78 7.27 10.51
CA GLN A 18 -15.69 6.11 10.46
C GLN A 18 -16.96 6.41 11.27
N ASN A 19 -16.82 6.89 12.51
CA ASN A 19 -17.95 7.24 13.39
C ASN A 19 -18.84 8.33 12.80
N THR A 20 -18.25 9.36 12.17
CA THR A 20 -19.00 10.44 11.52
C THR A 20 -19.85 9.90 10.37
N HIS A 21 -19.30 8.99 9.56
CA HIS A 21 -20.05 8.35 8.46
C HIS A 21 -21.11 7.36 8.95
N VAL A 22 -20.87 6.66 10.07
CA VAL A 22 -21.84 5.77 10.71
C VAL A 22 -23.07 6.53 11.19
N LEU A 23 -22.85 7.69 11.84
CA LEU A 23 -23.91 8.51 12.43
C LEU A 23 -24.53 9.49 11.44
N ALA A 24 -24.13 9.48 10.17
CA ALA A 24 -24.58 10.45 9.19
C ALA A 24 -26.05 10.27 8.78
N SER A 25 -26.51 9.03 8.59
CA SER A 25 -27.89 8.74 8.15
C SER A 25 -28.89 9.24 9.17
N SER A 26 -29.93 9.95 8.71
CA SER A 26 -30.96 10.57 9.56
C SER A 26 -30.49 11.69 10.49
N ALA A 27 -29.22 12.11 10.44
CA ALA A 27 -28.71 13.27 11.18
C ALA A 27 -28.12 14.33 10.24
N THR A 28 -26.85 14.18 9.84
CA THR A 28 -26.19 15.11 8.90
C THR A 28 -26.54 14.83 7.44
N ALA A 29 -27.12 13.66 7.15
CA ALA A 29 -27.73 13.30 5.88
C ALA A 29 -29.18 12.81 6.09
N PRO A 30 -30.16 13.72 6.26
CA PRO A 30 -31.54 13.36 6.61
C PRO A 30 -32.27 12.50 5.58
N GLY A 31 -31.92 12.63 4.29
CA GLY A 31 -32.51 11.83 3.21
C GLY A 31 -31.85 10.47 2.99
N ALA A 32 -30.75 10.17 3.70
CA ALA A 32 -30.04 8.92 3.58
C ALA A 32 -30.57 7.89 4.59
N THR A 33 -30.90 6.71 4.10
CA THR A 33 -31.42 5.58 4.92
C THR A 33 -30.31 4.71 5.50
N THR A 34 -29.11 4.75 4.93
CA THR A 34 -27.92 4.02 5.39
C THR A 34 -26.68 4.91 5.30
N SER A 35 -25.57 4.51 5.94
CA SER A 35 -24.29 5.16 5.74
C SER A 35 -23.76 4.96 4.31
N THR A 36 -22.71 5.71 3.97
CA THR A 36 -22.06 5.65 2.64
C THR A 36 -21.41 4.30 2.30
N SER A 37 -21.09 3.47 3.30
CA SER A 37 -20.52 2.13 3.11
C SER A 37 -20.68 1.31 4.38
N LEU A 38 -20.94 0.01 4.22
CA LEU A 38 -21.04 -0.95 5.32
C LEU A 38 -19.70 -1.11 6.07
N THR A 39 -18.58 -0.79 5.42
CA THR A 39 -17.23 -0.85 6.02
C THR A 39 -17.03 0.10 7.19
N TRP A 40 -17.87 1.13 7.33
CA TRP A 40 -17.73 2.14 8.39
C TRP A 40 -18.19 1.65 9.77
N GLY A 41 -19.01 0.59 9.85
CA GLY A 41 -19.50 0.05 11.13
C GLY A 41 -21.00 0.19 11.39
N SER A 42 -21.78 0.80 10.48
CA SER A 42 -23.21 1.05 10.69
C SER A 42 -24.14 0.00 10.08
N GLY A 43 -23.59 -1.09 9.53
CA GLY A 43 -24.33 -2.00 8.67
C GLY A 43 -24.36 -3.41 9.22
N ASP A 44 -25.50 -4.07 9.07
CA ASP A 44 -25.62 -5.51 9.26
C ASP A 44 -24.63 -6.25 8.35
N LEU A 45 -24.16 -7.38 8.84
CA LEU A 45 -23.32 -8.30 8.11
C LEU A 45 -24.02 -8.75 6.80
N VAL A 46 -23.43 -8.42 5.65
CA VAL A 46 -23.99 -8.81 4.34
C VAL A 46 -23.38 -10.13 3.91
N VAL A 47 -24.23 -11.13 3.75
CA VAL A 47 -23.85 -12.50 3.33
C VAL A 47 -24.52 -12.84 2.02
N VAL A 48 -23.74 -13.44 1.11
CA VAL A 48 -24.23 -14.01 -0.13
C VAL A 48 -23.67 -15.41 -0.27
N GLY A 49 -24.55 -16.42 -0.37
CA GLY A 49 -24.14 -17.82 -0.55
C GLY A 49 -23.27 -18.38 0.58
N GLY A 50 -23.55 -18.01 1.83
CA GLY A 50 -22.79 -18.46 3.02
C GLY A 50 -21.40 -17.83 3.16
N LYS A 51 -21.06 -16.82 2.35
CA LYS A 51 -19.82 -16.04 2.43
C LYS A 51 -20.09 -14.60 2.81
N THR A 52 -19.19 -14.00 3.57
CA THR A 52 -19.25 -12.58 3.92
C THR A 52 -18.89 -11.74 2.70
N ALA A 53 -19.82 -10.89 2.27
CA ALA A 53 -19.60 -9.96 1.16
C ALA A 53 -18.86 -8.71 1.66
N LEU A 54 -19.38 -8.08 2.72
CA LEU A 54 -18.85 -6.85 3.32
C LEU A 54 -19.09 -6.87 4.84
N LEU A 55 -18.09 -6.37 5.58
CA LEU A 55 -18.12 -6.17 7.03
C LEU A 55 -17.51 -4.83 7.41
N PRO A 56 -17.84 -4.31 8.61
CA PRO A 56 -17.08 -3.25 9.25
C PRO A 56 -15.59 -3.58 9.26
N ILE A 57 -14.74 -2.64 8.85
CA ILE A 57 -13.29 -2.82 8.84
C ILE A 57 -12.72 -2.07 10.05
N PRO A 58 -12.35 -2.78 11.14
CA PRO A 58 -11.74 -2.13 12.28
C PRO A 58 -10.34 -1.64 11.91
N LEU A 59 -9.98 -0.44 12.39
CA LEU A 59 -8.68 0.16 12.18
C LEU A 59 -7.92 0.21 13.50
N GLY A 60 -6.79 -0.49 13.59
CA GLY A 60 -5.94 -0.57 14.78
C GLY A 60 -4.50 -0.08 14.53
N THR A 61 -3.60 -0.46 15.43
CA THR A 61 -2.17 -0.09 15.35
C THR A 61 -1.50 -0.59 14.07
N ALA A 62 -1.85 -1.81 13.62
CA ALA A 62 -1.37 -2.37 12.36
C ALA A 62 -1.76 -1.49 11.16
N ASP A 63 -3.01 -1.06 11.10
CA ASP A 63 -3.53 -0.17 10.05
C ASP A 63 -2.83 1.19 10.09
N PHE A 64 -2.57 1.74 11.29
CA PHE A 64 -1.82 2.99 11.44
C PHE A 64 -0.42 2.90 10.82
N LEU A 65 0.32 1.82 11.11
CA LEU A 65 1.68 1.63 10.60
C LEU A 65 1.71 1.50 9.07
N VAL A 66 0.84 0.67 8.49
CA VAL A 66 0.84 0.45 7.03
C VAL A 66 0.40 1.68 6.25
N HIS A 67 -0.53 2.48 6.78
CA HIS A 67 -0.89 3.76 6.15
C HIS A 67 0.28 4.76 6.17
N HIS A 68 1.13 4.76 7.21
CA HIS A 68 2.35 5.57 7.22
C HIS A 68 3.39 5.05 6.21
N ILE A 69 3.47 3.74 5.98
CA ILE A 69 4.30 3.17 4.92
C ILE A 69 3.77 3.59 3.53
N HIS A 70 2.46 3.60 3.32
CA HIS A 70 1.87 4.13 2.08
C HIS A 70 2.21 5.60 1.89
N ALA A 71 2.01 6.42 2.94
CA ALA A 71 2.37 7.82 2.89
C ALA A 71 3.85 7.99 2.54
N PHE A 72 4.75 7.29 3.23
CA PHE A 72 6.19 7.35 2.97
C PHE A 72 6.54 7.02 1.51
N THR A 73 6.05 5.89 0.98
CA THR A 73 6.34 5.48 -0.40
C THR A 73 5.80 6.45 -1.45
N ILE A 74 4.60 7.00 -1.22
CA ILE A 74 4.02 8.05 -2.09
C ILE A 74 4.84 9.35 -2.01
N HIS A 75 5.25 9.77 -0.81
CA HIS A 75 6.06 10.99 -0.64
C HIS A 75 7.43 10.85 -1.32
N VAL A 76 8.08 9.68 -1.22
CA VAL A 76 9.33 9.41 -1.95
C VAL A 76 9.11 9.49 -3.46
N ARG A 77 8.04 8.90 -3.98
CA ARG A 77 7.69 8.99 -5.40
C ARG A 77 7.48 10.44 -5.86
N VAL A 78 6.70 11.22 -5.10
CA VAL A 78 6.46 12.64 -5.38
C VAL A 78 7.76 13.43 -5.30
N LEU A 79 8.64 13.15 -4.35
CA LEU A 79 9.94 13.80 -4.23
C LEU A 79 10.81 13.55 -5.48
N ILE A 80 10.84 12.32 -5.98
CA ILE A 80 11.61 11.96 -7.20
C ILE A 80 11.05 12.70 -8.41
N LEU A 81 9.73 12.65 -8.64
CA LEU A 81 9.08 13.32 -9.77
C LEU A 81 9.17 14.85 -9.69
N LEU A 82 9.03 15.42 -8.50
CA LEU A 82 9.10 16.87 -8.32
C LEU A 82 10.53 17.36 -8.51
N ASN A 83 11.52 16.65 -7.98
CA ASN A 83 12.94 16.94 -8.22
C ASN A 83 13.23 16.91 -9.72
N ASP A 84 12.73 15.89 -10.41
CA ASP A 84 12.87 15.73 -11.85
C ASP A 84 12.36 16.96 -12.62
N VAL A 85 11.09 17.33 -12.41
CA VAL A 85 10.47 18.46 -13.10
C VAL A 85 11.17 19.79 -12.78
N LEU A 86 11.54 20.01 -11.52
CA LEU A 86 12.17 21.27 -11.10
C LEU A 86 13.60 21.43 -11.64
N PHE A 87 14.37 20.35 -11.69
CA PHE A 87 15.78 20.36 -12.10
C PHE A 87 16.00 19.80 -13.52
N ALA A 88 14.96 19.71 -14.34
CA ALA A 88 15.05 19.24 -15.72
C ALA A 88 15.92 20.15 -16.59
N ARG A 89 15.81 21.48 -16.43
CA ARG A 89 16.48 22.47 -17.29
C ARG A 89 17.86 22.90 -16.81
N SER A 90 18.06 22.94 -15.51
CA SER A 90 19.32 23.36 -14.89
C SER A 90 19.40 22.87 -13.47
N SER A 91 20.59 22.53 -13.01
CA SER A 91 20.89 22.30 -11.60
C SER A 91 22.17 23.05 -11.22
N ARG A 92 22.46 23.11 -9.91
CA ARG A 92 23.75 23.66 -9.46
C ARG A 92 24.95 22.86 -10.01
N LEU A 93 24.76 21.57 -10.28
CA LEU A 93 25.80 20.68 -10.78
C LEU A 93 26.00 20.79 -12.30
N ILE A 94 24.90 20.89 -13.06
CA ILE A 94 24.90 21.03 -14.52
C ILE A 94 23.99 22.22 -14.88
N PRO A 95 24.56 23.44 -15.05
CA PRO A 95 23.80 24.64 -15.34
C PRO A 95 23.07 24.61 -16.69
N ASP A 96 23.61 23.90 -17.67
CA ASP A 96 23.15 23.83 -19.06
C ASP A 96 22.46 22.50 -19.42
N LYS A 97 21.87 21.83 -18.43
CA LYS A 97 21.19 20.53 -18.59
C LYS A 97 20.12 20.52 -19.68
N ALA A 98 19.45 21.66 -19.93
CA ALA A 98 18.47 21.80 -21.01
C ALA A 98 19.05 21.53 -22.41
N ASN A 99 20.34 21.80 -22.64
CA ASN A 99 20.99 21.61 -23.94
C ASN A 99 21.32 20.13 -24.22
N LEU A 100 21.52 19.34 -23.16
CA LEU A 100 21.81 17.90 -23.23
C LEU A 100 20.54 17.07 -23.50
N GLY A 101 19.37 17.66 -23.22
CA GLY A 101 18.06 17.06 -23.49
C GLY A 101 17.53 16.18 -22.36
N PHE A 102 16.41 15.52 -22.64
CA PHE A 102 15.63 14.75 -21.66
C PHE A 102 16.27 13.39 -21.31
N ARG A 103 16.90 12.74 -22.30
CA ARG A 103 17.44 11.38 -22.19
C ARG A 103 18.92 11.38 -22.59
N PHE A 104 19.77 11.65 -21.62
CA PHE A 104 21.22 11.61 -21.74
C PHE A 104 21.80 10.79 -20.58
N PRO A 105 22.82 9.95 -20.78
CA PRO A 105 23.27 9.02 -19.75
C PRO A 105 24.06 9.68 -18.61
N CYS A 106 25.10 10.46 -18.94
CA CYS A 106 25.95 11.16 -17.97
C CYS A 106 26.68 12.33 -18.65
N ASP A 107 26.94 13.43 -17.95
CA ASP A 107 27.80 14.55 -18.40
C ASP A 107 29.26 14.38 -17.96
N GLY A 108 29.85 13.24 -18.37
CA GLY A 108 31.25 12.88 -18.12
C GLY A 108 31.69 12.73 -16.65
N PRO A 109 32.93 12.27 -16.41
CA PRO A 109 33.45 12.04 -15.05
C PRO A 109 33.95 13.31 -14.35
N ARG A 110 34.07 14.42 -15.08
CA ARG A 110 34.82 15.62 -14.67
C ARG A 110 34.30 16.30 -13.39
N ASN A 111 33.02 16.10 -13.06
CA ASN A 111 32.34 16.71 -11.90
C ASN A 111 31.87 15.68 -10.85
N GLY A 112 32.60 14.57 -10.67
CA GLY A 112 32.30 13.61 -9.59
C GLY A 112 31.26 12.54 -9.93
N GLN A 113 31.22 12.11 -11.20
CA GLN A 113 30.25 11.14 -11.78
C GLN A 113 28.81 11.69 -11.80
N THR A 114 28.43 12.32 -12.90
CA THR A 114 27.10 12.89 -13.14
C THR A 114 26.12 11.88 -13.76
N CYS A 115 26.25 10.61 -13.44
CA CYS A 115 25.34 9.59 -13.95
C CYS A 115 23.99 9.65 -13.22
N GLN A 116 22.92 9.28 -13.92
CA GLN A 116 21.55 9.28 -13.40
C GLN A 116 20.99 10.65 -12.97
N VAL A 117 21.56 11.73 -13.50
CA VAL A 117 21.09 13.10 -13.20
C VAL A 117 20.02 13.59 -14.17
N PHE A 118 19.73 12.85 -15.24
CA PHE A 118 18.80 13.28 -16.28
C PHE A 118 17.37 12.84 -15.99
N VAL A 119 16.45 13.46 -16.71
CA VAL A 119 15.01 13.35 -16.46
C VAL A 119 14.53 11.93 -16.68
N TRP A 120 15.03 11.29 -17.74
CA TRP A 120 14.79 9.87 -18.01
C TRP A 120 15.23 8.94 -16.87
N ASP A 121 16.33 9.23 -16.18
CA ASP A 121 16.83 8.39 -15.08
C ASP A 121 15.95 8.52 -13.83
N HIS A 122 15.36 9.69 -13.61
CA HIS A 122 14.40 9.91 -12.53
C HIS A 122 13.08 9.20 -12.82
N VAL A 123 12.59 9.22 -14.06
CA VAL A 123 11.44 8.40 -14.50
C VAL A 123 11.74 6.91 -14.29
N PHE A 124 12.94 6.45 -14.64
CA PHE A 124 13.33 5.07 -14.40
C PHE A 124 13.31 4.71 -12.90
N LEU A 125 13.92 5.54 -12.04
CA LEU A 125 13.89 5.35 -10.59
C LEU A 125 12.47 5.40 -10.03
N GLU A 126 11.64 6.28 -10.57
CA GLU A 126 10.23 6.41 -10.19
C GLU A 126 9.44 5.14 -10.46
N LEU A 127 9.66 4.46 -11.58
CA LEU A 127 8.97 3.20 -11.88
C LEU A 127 9.22 2.13 -10.80
N PHE A 128 10.43 2.06 -10.22
CA PHE A 128 10.71 1.15 -9.10
C PHE A 128 9.95 1.54 -7.83
N TRP A 129 9.90 2.84 -7.51
CA TRP A 129 9.18 3.33 -6.35
C TRP A 129 7.67 3.23 -6.50
N MET A 130 7.15 3.42 -7.71
CA MET A 130 5.76 3.16 -8.05
C MET A 130 5.42 1.68 -7.87
N TYR A 131 6.25 0.78 -8.40
CA TYR A 131 6.08 -0.66 -8.20
C TYR A 131 6.07 -1.01 -6.71
N ASN A 132 6.99 -0.47 -5.92
CA ASN A 132 7.06 -0.68 -4.47
C ASN A 132 5.79 -0.19 -3.76
N ALA A 133 5.38 1.06 -4.01
CA ALA A 133 4.18 1.65 -3.42
C ALA A 133 2.91 0.85 -3.75
N ILE A 134 2.69 0.50 -5.02
CA ILE A 134 1.52 -0.26 -5.46
C ILE A 134 1.54 -1.68 -4.87
N SER A 135 2.70 -2.32 -4.84
CA SER A 135 2.85 -3.68 -4.29
C SER A 135 2.46 -3.72 -2.81
N ILE A 136 2.89 -2.75 -2.01
CA ILE A 136 2.53 -2.66 -0.59
C ILE A 136 1.02 -2.42 -0.43
N VAL A 137 0.41 -1.53 -1.23
CA VAL A 137 -1.03 -1.25 -1.16
C VAL A 137 -1.87 -2.50 -1.49
N ILE A 138 -1.52 -3.22 -2.56
CA ILE A 138 -2.24 -4.44 -2.96
C ILE A 138 -2.04 -5.54 -1.91
N PHE A 139 -0.83 -5.66 -1.34
CA PHE A 139 -0.56 -6.62 -0.29
C PHE A 139 -1.33 -6.31 0.99
N HIS A 140 -1.34 -5.04 1.42
CA HIS A 140 -2.14 -4.58 2.54
C HIS A 140 -3.62 -4.93 2.34
N PHE A 141 -4.18 -4.57 1.17
CA PHE A 141 -5.56 -4.89 0.83
C PHE A 141 -5.83 -6.41 0.90
N SER A 142 -5.01 -7.21 0.22
CA SER A 142 -5.19 -8.66 0.18
C SER A 142 -5.16 -9.30 1.56
N TRP A 143 -4.22 -8.90 2.42
CA TRP A 143 -4.11 -9.45 3.77
C TRP A 143 -5.27 -8.96 4.65
N LYS A 144 -5.54 -7.65 4.68
CA LYS A 144 -6.62 -7.08 5.48
C LYS A 144 -7.96 -7.72 5.14
N MET A 145 -8.27 -7.86 3.85
CA MET A 145 -9.52 -8.46 3.42
C MET A 145 -9.61 -9.94 3.80
N GLN A 146 -8.56 -10.75 3.63
CA GLN A 146 -8.60 -12.16 4.01
C GLN A 146 -8.59 -12.41 5.53
N SER A 147 -8.03 -11.47 6.30
CA SER A 147 -7.89 -11.61 7.75
C SER A 147 -9.11 -11.12 8.51
N ASP A 148 -9.67 -9.98 8.10
CA ASP A 148 -10.64 -9.24 8.92
C ASP A 148 -12.00 -9.06 8.22
N VAL A 149 -12.16 -9.43 6.94
CA VAL A 149 -13.41 -9.18 6.17
C VAL A 149 -13.99 -10.45 5.54
N TRP A 150 -13.23 -11.11 4.66
CA TRP A 150 -13.69 -12.27 3.93
C TRP A 150 -13.61 -13.54 4.77
N GLY A 151 -14.69 -14.32 4.70
CA GLY A 151 -14.86 -15.54 5.47
C GLY A 151 -16.15 -16.27 5.10
N SER A 152 -16.37 -17.39 5.78
CA SER A 152 -17.68 -18.07 5.81
C SER A 152 -18.43 -17.71 7.07
N ILE A 153 -19.76 -17.78 7.01
CA ILE A 153 -20.61 -17.66 8.19
C ILE A 153 -21.17 -19.04 8.57
N SER A 154 -21.16 -19.36 9.86
CA SER A 154 -21.84 -20.55 10.38
C SER A 154 -23.34 -20.31 10.53
N ASP A 155 -24.13 -21.38 10.68
CA ASP A 155 -25.57 -21.31 10.94
C ASP A 155 -25.92 -20.56 12.24
N GLN A 156 -24.94 -20.39 13.14
CA GLN A 156 -25.07 -19.62 14.38
C GLN A 156 -24.75 -18.12 14.21
N GLY A 157 -24.45 -17.67 12.98
CA GLY A 157 -24.12 -16.28 12.68
C GLY A 157 -22.66 -15.89 12.97
N VAL A 158 -21.78 -16.86 13.25
CA VAL A 158 -20.36 -16.59 13.56
C VAL A 158 -19.55 -16.54 12.27
N VAL A 159 -18.78 -15.47 12.08
CA VAL A 159 -17.85 -15.32 10.95
C VAL A 159 -16.53 -16.01 11.23
N THR A 160 -16.11 -16.88 10.31
CA THR A 160 -14.77 -17.46 10.30
C THR A 160 -13.99 -16.88 9.13
N HIS A 161 -13.08 -15.95 9.41
CA HIS A 161 -12.24 -15.31 8.39
C HIS A 161 -11.23 -16.29 7.78
N ILE A 162 -10.85 -16.06 6.51
CA ILE A 162 -9.92 -16.94 5.77
C ILE A 162 -8.58 -17.10 6.52
N MET A 163 -8.08 -16.01 7.12
CA MET A 163 -6.81 -15.99 7.86
C MET A 163 -7.00 -15.82 9.38
N GLY A 164 -8.22 -15.97 9.89
CA GLY A 164 -8.51 -15.96 11.33
C GLY A 164 -8.07 -14.70 12.08
N GLY A 165 -8.14 -13.50 11.47
CA GLY A 165 -7.79 -12.24 12.15
C GLY A 165 -6.30 -12.09 12.51
N ASN A 166 -5.41 -12.83 11.84
CA ASN A 166 -3.97 -12.77 12.09
C ASN A 166 -3.30 -11.42 11.75
N PHE A 167 -3.99 -10.49 11.06
CA PHE A 167 -3.40 -9.23 10.58
C PHE A 167 -2.90 -8.35 11.71
N VAL A 168 -3.70 -8.17 12.77
CA VAL A 168 -3.41 -7.27 13.90
C VAL A 168 -2.08 -7.58 14.60
N GLN A 169 -1.73 -8.87 14.73
CA GLN A 169 -0.51 -9.31 15.42
C GLN A 169 0.65 -9.62 14.46
N SER A 170 0.36 -10.02 13.23
CA SER A 170 1.40 -10.47 12.29
C SER A 170 1.93 -9.33 11.44
N SER A 171 1.09 -8.38 11.02
CA SER A 171 1.51 -7.33 10.08
C SER A 171 2.40 -6.24 10.69
N ILE A 172 2.55 -6.21 12.02
CA ILE A 172 3.39 -5.27 12.76
C ILE A 172 4.89 -5.66 12.76
N THR A 173 5.27 -6.80 12.17
CA THR A 173 6.68 -7.20 12.00
C THR A 173 6.99 -7.64 10.57
N ILE A 174 8.22 -7.39 10.12
CA ILE A 174 8.66 -7.79 8.77
C ILE A 174 8.79 -9.30 8.63
N ASN A 175 9.18 -10.02 9.70
CA ASN A 175 9.40 -11.46 9.66
C ASN A 175 8.12 -12.22 9.24
N SER A 176 6.98 -11.80 9.77
CA SER A 176 5.69 -12.40 9.45
C SER A 176 5.20 -12.09 8.02
N LEU A 177 5.70 -11.03 7.37
CA LEU A 177 5.37 -10.73 5.96
C LEU A 177 5.84 -11.84 5.03
N GLY A 178 7.03 -12.41 5.28
CA GLY A 178 7.62 -13.46 4.44
C GLY A 178 6.79 -14.76 4.47
N VAL A 179 6.27 -15.14 5.63
CA VAL A 179 5.48 -16.36 5.81
C VAL A 179 4.08 -16.22 5.19
N THR A 180 3.43 -15.07 5.36
CA THR A 180 2.11 -14.83 4.74
C THR A 180 2.19 -14.82 3.21
N HIS A 181 3.27 -14.27 2.64
CA HIS A 181 3.53 -14.28 1.21
C HIS A 181 3.75 -15.69 0.66
N TYR A 182 4.52 -16.53 1.36
CA TYR A 182 4.86 -17.89 0.90
C TYR A 182 3.69 -18.87 0.94
N PHE A 183 2.79 -18.76 1.93
CA PHE A 183 1.72 -19.75 2.12
C PHE A 183 0.38 -19.36 1.50
N HIS A 184 0.07 -18.05 1.37
CA HIS A 184 -1.29 -17.60 1.05
C HIS A 184 -1.39 -16.66 -0.17
N GLY A 185 -0.25 -16.28 -0.76
CA GLY A 185 -0.21 -15.72 -2.11
C GLY A 185 -0.65 -16.77 -3.12
N ARG A 186 -1.94 -16.78 -3.49
CA ARG A 186 -2.47 -17.69 -4.51
C ARG A 186 -1.63 -17.62 -5.79
N ILE A 187 -1.30 -18.79 -6.33
CA ILE A 187 -0.72 -19.18 -7.64
C ILE A 187 -0.18 -18.03 -8.51
N ALA A 188 -0.98 -17.04 -8.92
CA ALA A 188 -0.53 -15.95 -9.80
C ALA A 188 0.58 -15.05 -9.21
N ALA A 189 0.53 -14.71 -7.92
CA ALA A 189 1.57 -13.86 -7.30
C ALA A 189 2.90 -14.62 -7.14
N THR A 190 2.82 -15.92 -6.84
CA THR A 190 3.98 -16.81 -6.72
C THR A 190 4.62 -17.08 -8.08
N TRP A 191 3.82 -17.32 -9.13
CA TRP A 191 4.34 -17.44 -10.50
C TRP A 191 4.88 -16.13 -11.03
N ALA A 192 4.25 -14.98 -10.77
CA ALA A 192 4.79 -13.67 -11.13
C ALA A 192 6.11 -13.38 -10.39
N PHE A 193 6.23 -13.76 -9.11
CA PHE A 193 7.47 -13.67 -8.35
C PHE A 193 8.56 -14.58 -8.95
N PHE A 194 8.25 -15.83 -9.29
CA PHE A 194 9.20 -16.72 -9.96
C PHE A 194 9.57 -16.24 -11.36
N LEU A 195 8.63 -15.76 -12.16
CA LEU A 195 8.90 -15.24 -13.51
C LEU A 195 9.73 -13.94 -13.44
N ALA A 196 9.40 -13.02 -12.53
CA ALA A 196 10.18 -11.81 -12.29
C ALA A 196 11.59 -12.17 -11.82
N ARG A 197 11.73 -13.16 -10.94
CA ARG A 197 13.03 -13.64 -10.46
C ARG A 197 13.83 -14.33 -11.56
N ILE A 198 13.19 -15.15 -12.40
CA ILE A 198 13.81 -15.77 -13.59
C ILE A 198 14.30 -14.67 -14.54
N ILE A 199 13.49 -13.66 -14.85
CA ILE A 199 13.88 -12.54 -15.71
C ILE A 199 15.06 -11.77 -15.10
N THR A 200 15.06 -11.48 -13.80
CA THR A 200 16.21 -10.79 -13.17
C THR A 200 17.49 -11.63 -13.17
N VAL A 201 17.38 -12.96 -13.10
CA VAL A 201 18.53 -13.89 -13.08
C VAL A 201 19.04 -14.20 -14.49
N GLU A 202 18.16 -14.45 -15.46
CA GLU A 202 18.52 -14.75 -16.85
C GLU A 202 19.10 -13.54 -17.60
N TYR A 203 18.61 -12.33 -17.33
CA TYR A 203 19.10 -11.12 -18.01
C TYR A 203 20.23 -10.40 -17.27
N GLY A 204 20.74 -10.95 -16.17
CA GLY A 204 21.90 -10.41 -15.47
C GLY A 204 21.74 -8.96 -14.99
N ILE A 205 20.50 -8.50 -14.77
CA ILE A 205 20.22 -7.16 -14.25
C ILE A 205 20.58 -7.16 -12.77
N LYS A 206 21.82 -6.79 -12.46
CA LYS A 206 22.22 -6.40 -11.10
C LYS A 206 21.52 -5.10 -10.77
N ILE A 207 20.55 -5.15 -9.87
CA ILE A 207 20.05 -3.97 -9.14
C ILE A 207 21.14 -3.53 -8.17
#